data_AF-A0A1X2GCF6-F1
#
_entry.id   AF-A0A1X2GCF6-F1
#
_cell.length_a   1.000
_cell.length_b   1.000
_cell.length_c   1.000
_cell.angle_alpha   90.00
_cell.angle_beta   90.00
_cell.angle_gamma   90.00
#
_symmetry.space_group_name_H-M   'P 1'
#
loop_
_entity.id
_entity.type
_entity.pdbx_description
1 polymer ?
#
loop_
_entity_poly.entity_id
_entity_poly.type
_entity_poly.pdbx_seq_one_letter_code
_entity_poly.pdbx_strand_id
1 'polypeptide(L)'
;MEPLLSWDDLRRQARQIENELELKLSTLAKLGASTSRQASPSSDNNKAGQELEIEQLLQNVSFCKPALLEETIAQMSQVLDRPSATPTNPSMLHMLERHKNILYDYTKEFRKVKANMKAARDRMNLMTQVEDEIRTYNAGDQTADYYLSERGRIEQSHRMTDMIIDQAYATRQDISNQGRSIQGFNHRLRGVIGQIPSINNLIHRINTRRKRDTLIMAGVISTCVILILMYWLRT
;
A
#
# COMPACT_ATOMS: atom_id res chain seq x y z
N MET A 1 20.23 -2.13 -24.05
CA MET A 1 19.00 -2.93 -24.22
C MET A 1 18.91 -3.76 -22.95
N GLU A 2 18.15 -3.31 -21.95
CA GLU A 2 17.99 -4.10 -20.72
C GLU A 2 17.26 -5.39 -21.05
N PRO A 3 17.73 -6.55 -20.56
CA PRO A 3 17.06 -7.82 -20.80
C PRO A 3 15.66 -7.73 -20.19
N LEU A 4 14.65 -7.78 -21.05
CA LEU A 4 13.24 -7.75 -20.65
C LEU A 4 12.99 -8.96 -19.74
N LEU A 5 12.76 -8.72 -18.46
CA LEU A 5 12.41 -9.75 -17.49
C LEU A 5 11.19 -10.54 -18.01
N SER A 6 11.28 -11.87 -18.03
CA SER A 6 10.16 -12.71 -18.45
C SER A 6 9.00 -12.55 -17.47
N TRP A 7 7.76 -12.74 -17.92
CA TRP A 7 6.57 -12.72 -17.05
C TRP A 7 6.72 -13.67 -15.85
N ASP A 8 7.37 -14.83 -16.06
CA ASP A 8 7.65 -15.79 -15.01
C ASP A 8 8.67 -15.28 -13.99
N ASP A 9 9.64 -14.48 -14.41
CA ASP A 9 10.64 -13.86 -13.53
C ASP A 9 10.00 -12.77 -12.66
N LEU A 10 9.19 -11.91 -13.28
CA LEU A 10 8.37 -10.90 -12.58
C LEU A 10 7.46 -11.54 -11.54
N ARG A 11 6.80 -12.65 -11.90
CA ARG A 11 5.92 -13.40 -11.01
C ARG A 11 6.68 -14.01 -9.83
N ARG A 12 7.87 -14.56 -10.07
CA ARG A 12 8.73 -15.08 -9.00
C ARG A 12 9.20 -13.97 -8.07
N GLN A 13 9.59 -12.84 -8.62
CA GLN A 13 10.02 -11.66 -7.87
C GLN A 13 8.89 -11.12 -6.99
N ALA A 14 7.69 -10.95 -7.54
CA ALA A 14 6.52 -10.49 -6.77
C ALA A 14 6.23 -11.44 -5.58
N ARG A 15 6.22 -12.76 -5.81
CA ARG A 15 6.02 -13.76 -4.75
C ARG A 15 7.10 -13.73 -3.68
N GLN A 16 8.36 -13.52 -4.08
CA GLN A 16 9.46 -13.41 -3.13
C GLN A 16 9.28 -12.18 -2.23
N ILE A 17 8.95 -11.03 -2.82
CA ILE A 17 8.70 -9.80 -2.07
C ILE A 17 7.51 -9.97 -1.13
N GLU A 18 6.43 -10.61 -1.58
CA GLU A 18 5.26 -10.93 -0.74
C GLU A 18 5.64 -11.78 0.46
N ASN A 19 6.34 -12.90 0.25
CA ASN A 19 6.78 -13.79 1.34
C ASN A 19 7.67 -13.05 2.35
N GLU A 20 8.60 -12.22 1.86
CA GLU A 20 9.45 -11.44 2.74
C GLU A 20 8.66 -10.39 3.53
N LEU A 21 7.63 -9.79 2.93
CA LEU A 21 6.78 -8.80 3.58
C LEU A 21 5.92 -9.46 4.66
N GLU A 22 5.36 -10.64 4.40
CA GLU A 22 4.63 -11.44 5.38
C GLU A 22 5.51 -11.83 6.58
N LEU A 23 6.71 -12.35 6.32
CA LEU A 23 7.67 -12.70 7.38
C LEU A 23 7.99 -11.47 8.25
N LYS A 24 8.32 -10.34 7.64
CA LYS A 24 8.69 -9.12 8.36
C LYS A 24 7.51 -8.54 9.15
N LEU A 25 6.31 -8.55 8.57
CA LEU A 25 5.09 -8.10 9.25
C LEU A 25 4.77 -9.00 10.44
N SER A 26 4.96 -10.32 10.31
CA SER A 26 4.78 -11.27 11.42
C SER A 26 5.79 -11.03 12.55
N THR A 27 7.05 -10.73 12.23
CA THR A 27 8.08 -10.40 13.23
C THR A 27 7.76 -9.09 13.93
N LEU A 28 7.32 -8.06 13.19
CA LEU A 28 6.88 -6.79 13.77
C LEU A 28 5.67 -6.95 14.67
N ALA A 29 4.67 -7.74 14.26
CA ALA A 29 3.49 -8.00 15.07
C ALA A 29 3.84 -8.72 16.39
N LYS A 30 4.75 -9.71 16.33
CA LYS A 30 5.26 -10.40 17.52
C LYS A 30 6.03 -9.46 18.43
N LEU A 31 6.87 -8.60 17.86
CA LEU A 31 7.71 -7.66 18.60
C LEU A 31 6.87 -6.56 19.26
N GLY A 32 5.86 -6.03 18.57
CA GLY A 32 4.86 -5.14 19.16
C GLY A 32 4.08 -5.80 20.30
N ALA A 33 3.75 -7.09 20.17
CA ALA A 33 3.09 -7.84 21.23
C ALA A 33 4.00 -8.14 22.43
N SER A 34 5.30 -8.37 22.24
CA SER A 34 6.25 -8.57 23.33
C SER A 34 6.56 -7.26 24.05
N THR A 35 6.71 -6.16 23.31
CA THR A 35 6.87 -4.81 23.88
C THR A 35 5.68 -4.44 24.77
N SER A 36 4.45 -4.75 24.36
CA SER A 36 3.26 -4.54 25.20
C SER A 36 3.24 -5.39 26.48
N ARG A 37 3.97 -6.52 26.53
CA ARG A 37 4.00 -7.43 27.68
C ARG A 37 5.18 -7.17 28.63
N GLN A 38 6.30 -6.68 28.10
CA GLN A 38 7.50 -6.33 28.86
C GLN A 38 7.43 -4.90 29.41
N ALA A 39 6.38 -4.58 30.16
CA ALA A 39 6.34 -3.40 31.02
C ALA A 39 7.03 -3.69 32.38
N SER A 40 8.24 -4.27 32.35
CA SER A 40 9.06 -4.52 33.55
C SER A 40 10.43 -3.86 33.44
N PRO A 41 11.03 -3.39 34.55
CA PRO A 41 12.02 -2.33 34.53
C PRO A 41 13.48 -2.82 34.46
N SER A 42 13.74 -4.11 34.28
CA SER A 42 15.04 -4.69 34.62
C SER A 42 16.12 -4.69 33.51
N SER A 43 15.92 -4.00 32.37
CA SER A 43 16.94 -3.99 31.31
C SER A 43 16.84 -2.78 30.37
N ASP A 44 17.32 -1.62 30.80
CA ASP A 44 17.30 -0.39 29.99
C ASP A 44 18.31 -0.38 28.83
N ASN A 45 19.42 -1.12 28.93
CA ASN A 45 20.45 -1.14 27.89
C ASN A 45 20.07 -1.95 26.64
N ASN A 46 19.15 -2.92 26.75
CA ASN A 46 18.68 -3.70 25.59
C ASN A 46 17.47 -3.08 24.88
N LYS A 47 16.72 -2.19 25.55
CA LYS A 47 15.49 -1.59 25.00
C LYS A 47 15.78 -0.61 23.86
N ALA A 48 16.76 0.28 24.03
CA ALA A 48 17.10 1.29 23.01
C ALA A 48 17.62 0.67 21.70
N GLY A 49 18.41 -0.41 21.80
CA GLY A 49 18.88 -1.16 20.63
C GLY A 49 17.74 -1.88 19.89
N GLN A 50 16.83 -2.51 20.64
CA GLN A 50 15.64 -3.15 20.07
C GLN A 50 14.69 -2.13 19.42
N GLU A 51 14.59 -0.94 19.99
CA GLU A 51 13.74 0.14 19.50
C GLU A 51 14.26 0.75 18.19
N LEU A 52 15.58 0.95 18.07
CA LEU A 52 16.22 1.33 16.81
C LEU A 52 16.04 0.25 15.72
N GLU A 53 16.17 -1.03 16.08
CA GLU A 53 15.94 -2.14 15.14
C GLU A 53 14.48 -2.18 14.66
N ILE A 54 13.52 -1.94 15.56
CA ILE A 54 12.09 -1.81 15.25
C ILE A 54 11.85 -0.66 14.26
N GLU A 55 12.42 0.51 14.52
CA GLU A 55 12.24 1.69 13.67
C GLU A 55 12.83 1.48 12.28
N GLN A 56 14.01 0.85 12.18
CA GLN A 56 14.61 0.48 10.91
C GLN A 56 13.77 -0.55 10.14
N LEU A 57 13.21 -1.54 10.83
CA LEU A 57 12.34 -2.54 10.21
C LEU A 57 11.03 -1.92 9.73
N LEU A 58 10.45 -1.01 10.53
CA LEU A 58 9.27 -0.23 10.16
C LEU A 58 9.55 0.65 8.94
N GLN A 59 10.70 1.32 8.87
CA GLN A 59 11.12 2.13 7.72
C GLN A 59 11.22 1.26 6.45
N ASN A 60 11.89 0.10 6.57
CA ASN A 60 12.13 -0.81 5.45
C ASN A 60 10.81 -1.39 4.90
N VAL A 61 9.92 -1.83 5.79
CA VAL A 61 8.59 -2.36 5.43
C VAL A 61 7.64 -1.26 4.97
N SER A 62 7.73 -0.04 5.51
CA SER A 62 6.82 1.05 5.15
C SER A 62 7.08 1.64 3.77
N PHE A 63 8.33 1.68 3.33
CA PHE A 63 8.72 2.48 2.16
C PHE A 63 9.37 1.65 1.06
N CYS A 64 10.32 0.78 1.40
CA CYS A 64 11.16 0.13 0.40
C CYS A 64 10.44 -1.04 -0.29
N LYS A 65 9.82 -1.92 0.50
CA LYS A 65 9.18 -3.14 -0.03
C LYS A 65 7.85 -2.91 -0.77
N PRO A 66 6.91 -2.07 -0.28
CA PRO A 66 5.70 -1.78 -1.04
C PRO A 66 5.99 -1.03 -2.34
N ALA A 67 7.01 -0.15 -2.36
CA ALA A 67 7.44 0.52 -3.59
C ALA A 67 8.02 -0.47 -4.62
N LEU A 68 8.83 -1.43 -4.18
CA LEU A 68 9.36 -2.48 -5.06
C LEU A 68 8.25 -3.41 -5.59
N LEU A 69 7.26 -3.74 -4.75
CA LEU A 69 6.10 -4.52 -5.18
C LEU A 69 5.21 -3.72 -6.16
N GLU A 70 5.03 -2.43 -5.94
CA GLU A 70 4.32 -1.54 -6.87
C GLU A 70 5.05 -1.41 -8.22
N GLU A 71 6.38 -1.30 -8.20
CA GLU A 71 7.22 -1.28 -9.41
C GLU A 71 7.10 -2.59 -10.20
N THR A 72 7.19 -3.74 -9.54
CA THR A 72 7.02 -5.05 -10.19
C THR A 72 5.60 -5.23 -10.76
N ILE A 73 4.56 -4.76 -10.06
CA ILE A 73 3.18 -4.75 -10.57
C ILE A 73 3.05 -3.82 -11.79
N ALA A 74 3.73 -2.67 -11.79
CA ALA A 74 3.74 -1.75 -12.92
C ALA A 74 4.45 -2.37 -14.15
N GLN A 75 5.57 -3.07 -13.93
CA GLN A 75 6.27 -3.82 -14.97
C GLN A 75 5.42 -4.99 -15.50
N MET A 76 4.69 -5.71 -14.64
CA MET A 76 3.71 -6.72 -15.06
C MET A 76 2.59 -6.11 -15.91
N SER A 77 2.04 -4.95 -15.51
CA SER A 77 1.01 -4.25 -16.29
C SER A 77 1.54 -3.86 -17.67
N GLN A 78 2.78 -3.38 -17.75
CA GLN A 78 3.43 -2.99 -18.99
C GLN A 78 3.65 -4.18 -19.94
N VAL A 79 4.00 -5.36 -19.42
CA VAL A 79 4.09 -6.61 -20.21
C VAL A 79 2.72 -7.01 -20.77
N LEU A 80 1.65 -6.73 -20.02
CA LEU A 80 0.27 -7.07 -20.39
C LEU A 80 -0.35 -6.10 -21.41
N ASP A 81 0.02 -4.81 -21.33
CA ASP A 81 -0.41 -3.74 -22.26
C ASP A 81 0.37 -3.76 -23.58
N ARG A 82 1.51 -4.46 -23.64
CA ARG A 82 2.31 -4.57 -24.86
C ARG A 82 1.60 -5.48 -25.86
N PRO A 83 1.35 -5.02 -27.11
CA PRO A 83 0.74 -5.85 -28.14
C PRO A 83 1.73 -6.94 -28.56
N SER A 84 1.64 -8.10 -27.91
CA SER A 84 2.36 -9.31 -28.27
C SER A 84 1.44 -10.22 -29.07
N ALA A 85 2.01 -11.07 -29.91
CA ALA A 85 1.27 -11.99 -30.79
C ALA A 85 0.43 -13.04 -30.02
N THR A 86 0.60 -13.11 -28.70
CA THR A 86 -0.09 -14.04 -27.81
C THR A 86 -1.25 -13.30 -27.14
N PRO A 87 -2.51 -13.80 -27.25
CA PRO A 87 -3.65 -13.14 -26.62
C PRO A 87 -3.44 -13.05 -25.10
N THR A 88 -3.67 -11.86 -24.54
CA THR A 88 -3.62 -11.59 -23.10
C THR A 88 -4.47 -12.61 -22.37
N ASN A 89 -3.82 -13.52 -21.63
CA ASN A 89 -4.51 -14.61 -20.97
C ASN A 89 -5.31 -14.04 -19.78
N PRO A 90 -6.64 -14.30 -19.66
CA PRO A 90 -7.45 -13.82 -18.53
C PRO A 90 -6.88 -14.21 -17.16
N SER A 91 -6.17 -15.34 -17.07
CA SER A 91 -5.47 -15.74 -15.84
C SER A 91 -4.35 -14.78 -15.43
N MET A 92 -3.67 -14.13 -16.37
CA MET A 92 -2.61 -13.15 -16.08
C MET A 92 -3.19 -11.85 -15.54
N LEU A 93 -4.33 -11.40 -16.10
CA LEU A 93 -5.09 -10.26 -15.59
C LEU A 93 -5.58 -10.49 -14.16
N HIS A 94 -6.19 -11.64 -13.89
CA HIS A 94 -6.64 -11.99 -12.53
C HIS A 94 -5.48 -12.10 -11.54
N MET A 95 -4.31 -12.60 -11.99
CA MET A 95 -3.13 -12.68 -11.13
C MET A 95 -2.60 -11.29 -10.76
N LEU A 96 -2.56 -10.36 -11.72
CA LEU A 96 -2.16 -8.97 -11.50
C LEU A 96 -3.13 -8.25 -10.54
N GLU A 97 -4.43 -8.42 -10.74
CA GLU A 97 -5.46 -7.89 -9.85
C GLU A 97 -5.29 -8.42 -8.41
N ARG A 98 -4.97 -9.71 -8.28
CA ARG A 98 -4.67 -10.32 -6.98
C ARG A 98 -3.43 -9.71 -6.33
N HIS A 99 -2.34 -9.50 -7.07
CA HIS A 99 -1.13 -8.85 -6.53
C HIS A 99 -1.43 -7.42 -6.04
N LYS A 100 -2.28 -6.66 -6.75
CA LYS A 100 -2.76 -5.34 -6.29
C LYS A 100 -3.56 -5.43 -4.99
N ASN A 101 -4.48 -6.38 -4.88
CA ASN A 101 -5.27 -6.57 -3.66
C ASN A 101 -4.39 -6.97 -2.48
N ILE A 102 -3.43 -7.87 -2.69
CA ILE A 102 -2.47 -8.30 -1.68
C ILE A 102 -1.64 -7.11 -1.17
N LEU A 103 -1.12 -6.26 -2.07
CA LEU A 103 -0.40 -5.03 -1.70
C LEU A 103 -1.25 -4.11 -0.82
N TYR A 104 -2.53 -3.93 -1.19
CA TYR A 104 -3.46 -3.10 -0.43
C TYR A 104 -3.69 -3.64 0.98
N ASP A 105 -3.95 -4.94 1.10
CA ASP A 105 -4.17 -5.62 2.38
C ASP A 105 -2.92 -5.53 3.27
N TYR A 106 -1.73 -5.77 2.73
CA TYR A 106 -0.48 -5.62 3.47
C TYR A 106 -0.24 -4.19 3.94
N THR A 107 -0.54 -3.19 3.11
CA THR A 107 -0.42 -1.78 3.50
C THR A 107 -1.37 -1.42 4.63
N LYS A 108 -2.59 -1.96 4.60
CA LYS A 108 -3.59 -1.77 5.65
C LYS A 108 -3.16 -2.44 6.97
N GLU A 109 -2.74 -3.70 6.92
CA GLU A 109 -2.27 -4.42 8.11
C GLU A 109 -1.00 -3.79 8.68
N PHE A 110 -0.08 -3.31 7.84
CA PHE A 110 1.09 -2.56 8.29
C PHE A 110 0.71 -1.30 9.08
N ARG A 111 -0.23 -0.48 8.58
CA ARG A 111 -0.71 0.71 9.29
C ARG A 111 -1.32 0.34 10.64
N LYS A 112 -2.08 -0.75 10.71
CA LYS A 112 -2.68 -1.26 11.95
C LYS A 112 -1.63 -1.71 12.96
N VAL A 113 -0.64 -2.49 12.52
CA VAL A 113 0.49 -2.94 13.37
C VAL A 113 1.28 -1.73 13.88
N LYS A 114 1.60 -0.77 13.01
CA LYS A 114 2.30 0.47 13.39
C LYS A 114 1.51 1.29 14.42
N ALA A 115 0.20 1.44 14.24
CA ALA A 115 -0.66 2.14 15.20
C ALA A 115 -0.69 1.44 16.55
N ASN A 116 -0.77 0.10 16.56
CA ASN A 116 -0.72 -0.69 17.79
C ASN A 116 0.63 -0.56 18.51
N MET A 117 1.75 -0.58 17.79
CA MET A 117 3.08 -0.38 18.36
C MET A 117 3.24 1.03 18.96
N LYS A 118 2.75 2.05 18.26
CA LYS A 118 2.74 3.43 18.79
C LYS A 118 1.91 3.52 20.07
N ALA A 119 0.70 2.96 20.09
CA ALA A 119 -0.15 2.95 21.27
C ALA A 119 0.51 2.20 22.46
N ALA A 120 1.19 1.09 22.19
CA ALA A 120 1.95 0.36 23.20
C ALA A 120 3.12 1.20 23.76
N ARG A 121 3.84 1.92 22.89
CA ARG A 121 4.94 2.82 23.30
C ARG A 121 4.44 4.01 24.11
N ASP A 122 3.37 4.66 23.66
CA ASP A 122 2.76 5.78 24.37
C ASP A 122 2.29 5.32 25.77
N ARG A 123 1.72 4.12 25.88
CA ARG A 123 1.36 3.50 27.17
C ARG A 123 2.58 3.28 28.07
N MET A 124 3.69 2.77 27.54
CA MET A 124 4.91 2.57 28.34
C MET A 124 5.48 3.90 28.84
N ASN A 125 5.58 4.90 27.97
CA ASN A 125 6.08 6.23 28.35
C ASN A 125 5.24 6.86 29.47
N LEU A 126 3.92 6.71 29.43
CA LEU A 126 3.02 7.16 30.48
C LEU A 126 3.26 6.42 31.81
N MET A 127 3.49 5.09 31.77
CA MET A 127 3.77 4.31 32.98
C MET A 127 5.12 4.67 33.59
N THR A 128 6.17 4.82 32.76
CA THR A 128 7.50 5.24 33.22
C THR A 128 7.45 6.61 33.90
N GLN A 129 6.70 7.56 33.34
CA GLN A 129 6.53 8.88 33.95
C GLN A 129 5.86 8.81 35.34
N VAL A 130 4.83 7.99 35.49
CA VAL A 130 4.12 7.80 36.77
C VAL A 130 5.02 7.07 37.79
N GLU A 131 5.79 6.07 37.36
CA GLU A 131 6.73 5.36 38.22
C GLU A 131 7.87 6.27 38.71
N ASP A 132 8.40 7.14 37.85
CA ASP A 132 9.41 8.12 38.22
C ASP A 132 8.86 9.15 39.21
N GLU A 133 7.62 9.61 39.02
CA GLU A 133 6.95 10.52 39.96
C GLU A 133 6.72 9.86 41.33
N ILE A 134 6.27 8.60 41.35
CA ILE A 134 6.10 7.82 42.58
C ILE A 134 7.44 7.57 43.29
N ARG A 135 8.51 7.27 42.55
CA ARG A 135 9.87 7.14 43.10
C ARG A 135 10.35 8.45 43.70
N THR A 136 10.16 9.56 42.99
CA THR A 136 10.56 10.90 43.44
C THR A 136 9.79 11.32 44.68
N TYR A 137 8.49 11.00 44.76
CA TYR A 137 7.66 11.26 45.93
C TYR A 137 8.04 10.39 47.14
N ASN A 138 8.33 9.09 46.93
CA ASN A 138 8.76 8.19 48.01
C ASN A 138 10.19 8.44 48.50
N ALA A 139 11.04 9.08 47.71
CA ALA A 139 12.44 9.36 48.07
C ALA A 139 12.58 10.43 49.17
N GLY A 140 11.49 11.11 49.56
CA GLY A 140 11.33 11.75 50.87
C GLY A 140 12.21 12.97 51.20
N ASP A 141 13.23 13.28 50.43
CA ASP A 141 14.09 14.45 50.62
C ASP A 141 14.79 14.81 49.30
N GLN A 142 15.19 16.07 49.13
CA GLN A 142 15.90 16.66 47.97
C GLN A 142 15.03 17.33 46.89
N THR A 143 14.53 18.51 47.24
CA THR A 143 14.22 19.57 46.26
C THR A 143 15.36 19.81 45.27
N ALA A 144 16.63 19.64 45.66
CA ALA A 144 17.79 19.81 44.79
C ALA A 144 17.85 18.77 43.65
N ASP A 145 17.60 17.50 43.93
CA ASP A 145 17.60 16.42 42.93
C ASP A 145 16.34 16.51 42.04
N TYR A 146 15.23 17.00 42.59
CA TYR A 146 14.06 17.39 41.80
C TYR A 146 14.41 18.49 40.78
N TYR A 147 15.08 19.58 41.18
CA TYR A 147 15.48 20.63 40.23
C TYR A 147 16.52 20.17 39.19
N LEU A 148 17.43 19.25 39.56
CA LEU A 148 18.40 18.67 38.61
C LEU A 148 17.74 17.74 37.60
N SER A 149 16.81 16.88 38.04
CA SER A 149 16.04 16.03 37.14
C SER A 149 15.08 16.84 36.26
N GLU A 150 14.44 17.88 36.79
CA GLU A 150 13.62 18.85 36.05
C GLU A 150 14.43 19.50 34.91
N ARG A 151 15.67 19.92 35.20
CA ARG A 151 16.58 20.47 34.19
C ARG A 151 16.93 19.45 33.10
N GLY A 152 17.14 18.18 33.48
CA GLY A 152 17.35 17.09 32.52
C GLY A 152 16.12 16.86 31.62
N ARG A 153 14.91 16.92 32.18
CA ARG A 153 13.65 16.79 31.42
C ARG A 153 13.44 17.98 30.47
N ILE A 154 13.78 19.19 30.88
CA ILE A 154 13.71 20.39 30.03
C ILE A 154 14.68 20.26 28.84
N GLU A 155 15.92 19.83 29.10
CA GLU A 155 16.91 19.60 28.04
C GLU A 155 16.46 18.51 27.06
N GLN A 156 15.89 17.42 27.57
CA GLN A 156 15.30 16.35 26.75
C GLN A 156 14.13 16.88 25.90
N SER A 157 13.27 17.72 26.48
CA SER A 157 12.14 18.36 25.80
C SER A 157 12.60 19.32 24.71
N HIS A 158 13.68 20.06 24.97
CA HIS A 158 14.30 20.94 23.97
C HIS A 158 14.81 20.14 22.77
N ARG A 159 15.58 19.07 23.01
CA ARG A 159 16.05 18.18 21.94
C ARG A 159 14.92 17.51 21.18
N MET A 160 13.86 17.11 21.87
CA MET A 160 12.65 16.57 21.22
C MET A 160 11.96 17.62 20.36
N THR A 161 11.90 18.87 20.81
CA THR A 161 11.35 19.99 20.04
C THR A 161 12.19 20.24 18.79
N ASP A 162 13.52 20.21 18.90
CA ASP A 162 14.43 20.35 17.76
C ASP A 162 14.22 19.21 16.74
N MET A 163 14.07 17.96 17.20
CA MET A 163 13.74 16.84 16.32
C MET A 163 12.37 17.00 15.64
N ILE A 164 11.36 17.53 16.34
CA ILE A 164 10.05 17.81 15.75
C ILE A 164 10.15 18.91 14.70
N ILE A 165 10.97 19.93 14.92
CA ILE A 165 11.23 21.00 13.96
C ILE A 165 11.89 20.42 12.70
N ASP A 166 12.93 19.59 12.85
CA ASP A 166 13.58 18.93 11.71
C ASP A 166 12.63 18.01 10.95
N GLN A 167 11.82 17.21 11.67
CA GLN A 167 10.81 16.36 11.06
C GLN A 167 9.73 17.19 10.33
N ALA A 168 9.35 18.35 10.86
CA ALA A 168 8.42 19.27 10.21
C ALA A 168 9.01 19.87 8.92
N TYR A 169 10.30 20.22 8.92
CA TYR A 169 10.99 20.66 7.70
C TYR A 169 11.07 19.56 6.65
N ALA A 170 11.40 18.32 7.04
CA ALA A 170 11.40 17.17 6.14
C ALA A 170 9.99 16.92 5.55
N THR A 171 8.96 16.97 6.40
CA THR A 171 7.56 16.77 5.98
C THR A 171 7.08 17.89 5.05
N ARG A 172 7.49 19.15 5.26
CA ARG A 172 7.18 20.26 4.35
C ARG A 172 7.77 20.03 2.96
N GLN A 173 9.00 19.55 2.88
CA GLN A 173 9.66 19.24 1.62
C GLN A 173 8.96 18.08 0.91
N ASP A 174 8.57 17.03 1.65
CA ASP A 174 7.81 15.91 1.10
C ASP A 174 6.43 16.33 0.60
N ILE A 175 5.69 17.19 1.32
CA ILE A 175 4.42 17.75 0.85
C ILE A 175 4.62 18.57 -0.42
N SER A 176 5.69 19.36 -0.51
CA SER A 176 6.01 20.09 -1.75
C SER A 176 6.31 19.16 -2.92
N ASN A 177 7.04 18.06 -2.69
CA ASN A 177 7.36 17.06 -3.72
C ASN A 177 6.11 16.27 -4.13
N GLN A 178 5.26 15.89 -3.17
CA GLN A 178 3.96 15.26 -3.40
C GLN A 178 3.03 16.17 -4.20
N GLY A 179 3.02 17.48 -3.91
CA GLY A 179 2.24 18.47 -4.67
C GLY A 179 2.62 18.50 -6.16
N ARG A 180 3.92 18.44 -6.48
CA ARG A 180 4.39 18.32 -7.89
C ARG A 180 3.95 17.01 -8.52
N SER A 181 3.99 15.90 -7.77
CA SER A 181 3.55 14.59 -8.25
C SER A 181 2.04 14.55 -8.53
N ILE A 182 1.22 15.18 -7.67
CA ILE A 182 -0.23 15.35 -7.86
C ILE A 182 -0.53 16.22 -9.09
N GLN A 183 0.27 17.26 -9.34
CA GLN A 183 0.14 18.07 -10.55
C GLN A 183 0.47 17.23 -11.81
N GLY A 184 1.48 16.37 -11.73
CA GLY A 184 1.79 15.38 -12.78
C GLY A 184 0.67 14.36 -13.00
N PHE A 185 0.05 13.87 -11.93
CA PHE A 185 -1.11 12.97 -11.99
C PHE A 185 -2.31 13.64 -12.64
N ASN A 186 -2.62 14.89 -12.30
CA ASN A 186 -3.68 15.67 -12.96
C ASN A 186 -3.43 15.81 -14.47
N HIS A 187 -2.17 15.96 -14.89
CA HIS A 187 -1.82 16.05 -16.31
C HIS A 187 -2.03 14.70 -17.03
N ARG A 188 -1.61 13.58 -16.42
CA ARG A 188 -1.85 12.23 -16.94
C ARG A 188 -3.33 11.89 -16.99
N LEU A 189 -4.08 12.24 -15.94
CA LEU A 189 -5.53 12.01 -15.86
C LEU A 189 -6.30 12.82 -16.91
N ARG A 190 -5.88 14.07 -17.19
CA ARG A 190 -6.40 14.83 -18.35
C ARG A 190 -6.07 14.16 -19.68
N GLY A 191 -4.88 13.57 -19.82
CA GLY A 191 -4.51 12.76 -20.99
C GLY A 191 -5.41 11.53 -21.17
N VAL A 192 -5.72 10.83 -20.07
CA VAL A 192 -6.64 9.67 -20.07
C VAL A 192 -8.08 10.10 -20.37
N ILE A 193 -8.56 11.19 -19.77
CA ILE A 193 -9.89 11.76 -20.09
C ILE A 193 -9.98 12.14 -21.57
N GLY A 194 -8.89 12.62 -22.17
CA GLY A 194 -8.81 12.86 -23.62
C GLY A 194 -8.96 11.61 -24.49
N GLN A 195 -8.70 10.41 -23.96
CA GLN A 195 -8.86 9.13 -24.67
C GLN A 195 -10.23 8.47 -24.46
N ILE A 196 -10.97 8.84 -23.41
CA ILE A 196 -12.35 8.37 -23.16
C ILE A 196 -13.31 8.61 -24.36
N PRO A 197 -13.31 9.75 -25.09
CA PRO A 197 -14.15 9.90 -26.28
C PRO A 197 -13.75 8.96 -27.44
N SER A 198 -12.48 8.53 -27.51
CA SER A 198 -12.01 7.53 -28.49
C SER A 198 -12.53 6.13 -28.15
N ILE A 199 -12.52 5.77 -26.86
CA ILE A 199 -13.10 4.50 -26.35
C ILE A 199 -14.61 4.44 -26.67
N ASN A 200 -15.33 5.56 -26.57
CA ASN A 200 -16.75 5.61 -26.93
C ASN A 200 -16.99 5.35 -28.43
N ASN A 201 -16.10 5.83 -29.31
CA ASN A 201 -16.16 5.52 -30.75
C ASN A 201 -15.90 4.03 -31.05
N LEU A 202 -14.96 3.41 -30.33
CA LEU A 202 -14.70 1.96 -30.42
C LEU A 202 -15.88 1.13 -29.91
N ILE A 203 -16.46 1.50 -28.75
CA ILE A 203 -17.65 0.84 -28.20
C ILE A 203 -18.84 0.94 -29.18
N HIS A 204 -19.01 2.09 -29.84
CA HIS A 204 -20.10 2.32 -30.78
C HIS A 204 -19.90 1.53 -32.09
N ARG A 205 -18.66 1.42 -32.59
CA ARG A 205 -18.32 0.55 -33.73
C ARG A 205 -18.52 -0.94 -33.45
N ILE A 206 -18.26 -1.39 -32.24
CA ILE A 206 -18.49 -2.79 -31.84
C ILE A 206 -20.00 -3.08 -31.76
N ASN A 207 -20.78 -2.18 -31.16
CA ASN A 207 -22.22 -2.38 -30.99
C ASN A 207 -22.99 -2.30 -32.33
N THR A 208 -22.53 -1.48 -33.29
CA THR A 208 -23.13 -1.39 -34.63
C THR A 208 -22.92 -2.64 -35.48
N ARG A 209 -21.77 -3.32 -35.36
CA ARG A 209 -21.56 -4.62 -36.03
C ARG A 209 -22.51 -5.69 -35.51
N ARG A 210 -22.63 -5.82 -34.19
CA ARG A 210 -23.51 -6.81 -33.54
C ARG A 210 -24.99 -6.59 -33.89
N LYS A 211 -25.45 -5.34 -33.98
CA LYS A 211 -26.83 -5.01 -34.39
C LYS A 211 -27.13 -5.38 -35.85
N ARG A 212 -26.17 -5.20 -36.78
CA ARG A 212 -26.36 -5.61 -38.18
C ARG A 212 -26.48 -7.12 -38.32
N ASP A 213 -25.65 -7.89 -37.61
CA ASP A 213 -25.70 -9.34 -37.65
C ASP A 213 -27.02 -9.88 -37.11
N THR A 214 -27.55 -9.30 -36.02
CA THR A 214 -28.88 -9.64 -35.50
C THR A 214 -30.01 -9.32 -36.49
N LEU A 215 -29.92 -8.19 -37.20
CA LEU A 215 -30.95 -7.78 -38.18
C LEU A 215 -30.97 -8.72 -39.40
N ILE A 216 -29.78 -9.14 -39.88
CA ILE A 216 -29.67 -10.11 -40.98
C ILE A 216 -30.27 -11.47 -40.56
N MET A 217 -29.90 -11.97 -39.37
CA MET A 217 -30.43 -13.23 -38.84
C MET A 217 -31.96 -13.19 -38.68
N ALA A 218 -32.50 -12.08 -38.15
CA ALA A 218 -33.95 -11.90 -38.00
C ALA A 218 -34.68 -11.89 -39.36
N GLY A 219 -34.09 -11.26 -40.39
CA GLY A 219 -34.64 -11.24 -41.75
C GLY A 219 -34.69 -12.63 -42.40
N VAL A 220 -33.64 -13.43 -42.24
CA VAL A 220 -33.60 -14.81 -42.76
C VAL A 220 -34.67 -15.66 -42.09
N ILE A 221 -34.79 -15.59 -40.76
CA ILE A 221 -35.81 -16.33 -40.00
C ILE A 221 -37.21 -15.92 -40.45
N SER A 222 -37.49 -14.62 -40.55
CA SER A 222 -38.79 -14.11 -41.00
C SER A 222 -39.15 -14.59 -42.41
N THR A 223 -38.19 -14.57 -43.34
CA THR A 223 -38.40 -15.03 -44.72
C THR A 223 -38.69 -16.53 -44.77
N CYS A 224 -37.93 -17.35 -44.03
CA CYS A 224 -38.18 -18.79 -43.93
C CYS A 224 -39.56 -19.11 -43.35
N VAL A 225 -39.99 -18.41 -42.31
CA VAL A 225 -41.32 -18.61 -41.69
C VAL A 225 -42.45 -18.26 -42.67
N ILE A 226 -42.32 -17.18 -43.44
CA ILE A 226 -43.32 -16.78 -44.45
C ILE A 226 -43.44 -17.82 -45.57
N LEU A 227 -42.31 -18.34 -46.07
CA LEU A 227 -42.31 -19.38 -47.11
C LEU A 227 -42.97 -20.68 -46.61
N ILE A 228 -42.70 -21.08 -45.37
CA ILE A 228 -43.34 -22.24 -44.75
C ILE A 228 -44.86 -22.02 -44.64
N LEU A 229 -45.30 -20.85 -44.16
CA LEU A 229 -46.72 -20.52 -44.08
C LEU A 229 -47.41 -20.50 -45.45
N MET A 230 -46.78 -19.94 -46.48
CA MET A 230 -47.33 -19.96 -47.85
C MET A 230 -47.43 -21.38 -48.41
N TYR A 231 -46.44 -22.22 -48.16
CA TYR A 231 -46.48 -23.62 -48.59
C TYR A 231 -47.61 -24.38 -47.91
N TRP A 232 -47.79 -24.16 -46.60
CA TRP A 232 -48.84 -24.80 -45.81
C TRP A 232 -50.24 -24.30 -46.14
N LEU A 233 -50.40 -23.03 -46.56
CA LEU A 233 -51.68 -22.47 -46.98
C LEU A 233 -52.06 -22.86 -48.42
N ARG A 234 -51.06 -23.20 -49.25
CA ARG A 234 -51.26 -23.57 -50.66
C ARG A 234 -51.42 -25.08 -50.87
N THR A 235 -51.03 -25.89 -49.89
CA THR A 235 -51.24 -27.35 -49.85
C THR A 235 -52.53 -27.64 -49.11
#